data_AF-A0A4R3N5D3-F1
#
_entry.id   AF-A0A4R3N5D3-F1
#
_cell.length_a   1.000
_cell.length_b   1.000
_cell.length_c   1.000
_cell.angle_alpha   90.00
_cell.angle_beta   90.00
_cell.angle_gamma   90.00
#
_symmetry.space_group_name_H-M   'P 1'
#
loop_
_entity.id
_entity.type
_entity.pdbx_description
1 polymer ?
#
loop_
_entity_poly.entity_id
_entity_poly.type
_entity_poly.pdbx_seq_one_letter_code
_entity_poly.pdbx_strand_id
1 'polypeptide(L)'
;MTRYAPDDIPALPVEAIRDALGRADLDAAAALLEAHDRAVRLALAGDVLLDPRQAQRWANLQQEQQALLEELTRLRDQTGEQLRQLQRHQRGALAYLRSGG
;
A
#
# COMPACT_ATOMS: atom_id res chain seq x y z
N MET A 1 -0.31 -16.28 -14.05
CA MET A 1 -0.29 -15.28 -15.15
C MET A 1 -1.71 -14.95 -15.51
N THR A 2 -2.27 -13.88 -14.95
CA THR A 2 -3.65 -13.47 -15.23
C THR A 2 -3.64 -12.64 -16.51
N ARG A 3 -4.24 -13.17 -17.58
CA ARG A 3 -4.39 -12.50 -18.87
C ARG A 3 -5.46 -11.40 -18.70
N TYR A 4 -5.04 -10.13 -18.67
CA TYR A 4 -5.97 -9.00 -18.66
C TYR A 4 -6.67 -8.91 -20.01
N ALA A 5 -7.98 -9.17 -20.05
CA ALA A 5 -8.81 -8.82 -21.19
C ALA A 5 -8.99 -7.28 -21.21
N PRO A 6 -8.98 -6.63 -22.38
CA PRO A 6 -9.02 -5.17 -22.51
C PRO A 6 -10.31 -4.49 -21.99
N ASP A 7 -11.33 -5.26 -21.59
CA ASP A 7 -12.59 -4.76 -21.03
C ASP A 7 -12.73 -4.96 -19.50
N ASP A 8 -11.73 -5.57 -18.83
CA ASP A 8 -11.80 -5.85 -17.40
C ASP A 8 -11.11 -4.78 -16.56
N ILE A 9 -11.89 -4.09 -15.73
CA ILE A 9 -11.41 -3.16 -14.70
C ILE A 9 -10.49 -3.94 -13.76
N PRO A 10 -9.23 -3.49 -13.55
CA PRO A 10 -8.27 -4.23 -12.76
C PRO A 10 -8.65 -4.27 -11.29
N ALA A 11 -8.57 -5.47 -10.71
CA ALA A 11 -8.76 -5.66 -9.28
C ALA A 11 -7.48 -5.33 -8.51
N LEU A 12 -7.62 -4.60 -7.40
CA LEU A 12 -6.50 -4.28 -6.52
C LEU A 12 -6.01 -5.56 -5.82
N PRO A 13 -4.72 -5.93 -5.91
CA PRO A 13 -4.19 -7.14 -5.27
C PRO A 13 -3.91 -6.91 -3.77
N VAL A 14 -4.92 -6.48 -3.02
CA VAL A 14 -4.77 -5.99 -1.63
C VAL A 14 -4.17 -7.04 -0.69
N GLU A 15 -4.62 -8.30 -0.79
CA GLU A 15 -4.11 -9.38 0.06
C GLU A 15 -2.64 -9.71 -0.23
N ALA A 16 -2.25 -9.71 -1.50
CA ALA A 16 -0.86 -9.94 -1.88
C ALA A 16 0.06 -8.79 -1.41
N ILE A 17 -0.43 -7.55 -1.46
CA ILE A 17 0.28 -6.37 -0.94
C ILE A 17 0.45 -6.50 0.58
N ARG A 18 -0.63 -6.84 1.31
CA ARG A 18 -0.60 -7.05 2.77
C ARG A 18 0.37 -8.16 3.17
N ASP A 19 0.36 -9.27 2.45
CA ASP A 19 1.29 -10.39 2.68
C ASP A 19 2.75 -9.98 2.49
N ALA A 20 3.06 -9.21 1.43
CA ALA A 20 4.41 -8.70 1.18
C ALA A 20 4.86 -7.75 2.30
N LEU A 21 3.99 -6.82 2.72
CA LEU A 21 4.25 -5.90 3.83
C LEU A 21 4.44 -6.65 5.16
N GLY A 22 3.63 -7.67 5.43
CA GLY A 22 3.74 -8.52 6.62
C GLY A 22 5.08 -9.29 6.69
N ARG A 23 5.70 -9.56 5.53
CA ARG A 23 7.04 -10.15 5.43
C ARG A 23 8.16 -9.12 5.39
N ALA A 24 7.85 -7.83 5.52
CA ALA A 24 8.76 -6.71 5.31
C ALA A 24 9.43 -6.69 3.92
N ASP A 25 8.81 -7.33 2.93
CA ASP A 25 9.27 -7.35 1.55
C ASP A 25 8.68 -6.14 0.80
N LEU A 26 9.32 -4.99 0.99
CA LEU A 26 8.87 -3.72 0.40
C LEU A 26 9.02 -3.70 -1.11
N ASP A 27 10.02 -4.40 -1.65
CA ASP A 27 10.27 -4.49 -3.08
C ASP A 27 9.17 -5.29 -3.78
N ALA A 28 8.74 -6.42 -3.20
CA ALA A 28 7.60 -7.18 -3.71
C ALA A 28 6.29 -6.38 -3.64
N ALA A 29 6.05 -5.65 -2.54
CA ALA A 29 4.88 -4.77 -2.41
C ALA A 29 4.89 -3.66 -3.47
N ALA A 30 6.05 -3.03 -3.72
CA ALA A 30 6.20 -2.01 -4.76
C ALA A 30 5.95 -2.58 -6.16
N ALA A 31 6.51 -3.74 -6.48
CA ALA A 31 6.31 -4.40 -7.78
C ALA A 31 4.82 -4.72 -8.04
N LEU A 32 4.06 -5.11 -7.01
CA LEU A 32 2.61 -5.35 -7.12
C LEU A 32 1.84 -4.05 -7.41
N LEU A 33 2.19 -2.95 -6.73
CA LEU A 33 1.59 -1.64 -6.96
C LEU A 33 1.89 -1.11 -8.37
N GLU A 34 3.13 -1.23 -8.84
CA GLU A 34 3.50 -0.84 -10.19
C GLU A 34 2.79 -1.67 -11.27
N ALA A 35 2.65 -2.98 -11.04
CA ALA A 35 1.89 -3.85 -11.95
C ALA A 35 0.42 -3.44 -12.01
N HIS A 36 -0.18 -3.08 -10.87
CA HIS A 36 -1.54 -2.56 -10.78
C HIS A 36 -1.68 -1.21 -11.51
N ASP A 37 -0.78 -0.26 -11.29
CA ASP A 37 -0.78 1.05 -11.98
C ASP A 37 -0.71 0.87 -13.51
N ARG A 38 0.17 -0.01 -14.00
CA ARG A 38 0.22 -0.34 -15.43
C ARG A 38 -1.10 -0.91 -15.94
N ALA A 39 -1.73 -1.83 -15.19
CA ALA A 39 -3.01 -2.40 -15.57
C ALA A 39 -4.14 -1.34 -15.61
N VAL A 40 -4.18 -0.43 -14.64
CA VAL A 40 -5.13 0.70 -14.61
C VAL A 40 -4.93 1.61 -15.81
N ARG A 41 -3.69 1.99 -16.12
CA ARG A 41 -3.39 2.84 -17.29
C ARG A 41 -3.81 2.18 -18.60
N LEU A 42 -3.58 0.88 -18.75
CA LEU A 42 -4.00 0.13 -19.93
C LEU A 42 -5.53 0.09 -20.06
N ALA A 43 -6.24 -0.14 -18.96
CA ALA A 43 -7.70 -0.16 -18.94
C ALA A 43 -8.31 1.23 -19.24
N LEU A 44 -7.65 2.32 -18.82
CA LEU A 44 -8.08 3.69 -19.11
C LEU A 44 -7.74 4.16 -20.54
N ALA A 45 -6.76 3.54 -21.19
CA ALA A 45 -6.36 3.89 -22.56
C ALA A 45 -7.34 3.39 -23.63
N GLY A 46 -8.30 2.53 -23.26
CA GLY A 46 -9.39 2.10 -24.13
C GLY A 46 -10.41 3.21 -24.37
N ASP A 47 -11.12 3.15 -25.50
CA ASP A 47 -12.22 4.04 -25.82
C ASP A 47 -13.47 3.59 -25.03
N VAL A 48 -13.56 4.00 -23.76
CA VAL A 48 -14.56 3.46 -22.82
C VAL A 48 -15.82 4.32 -22.83
N LEU A 49 -16.86 3.84 -23.53
CA LEU A 49 -18.24 4.23 -23.24
C LEU A 49 -18.62 3.61 -21.88
N LEU A 50 -18.45 4.39 -20.81
CA LEU A 50 -18.77 3.98 -19.45
C LEU A 50 -20.28 3.77 -19.31
N ASP A 51 -20.70 2.51 -19.34
CA ASP A 51 -22.04 2.16 -18.84
C ASP A 51 -22.09 2.34 -17.30
N PRO A 52 -23.29 2.44 -16.69
CA PRO A 52 -23.42 2.65 -15.25
C PRO A 52 -22.76 1.56 -14.39
N ARG A 53 -22.63 0.32 -14.87
CA ARG A 53 -21.99 -0.77 -14.13
C ARG A 53 -20.48 -0.63 -14.15
N GLN A 54 -19.90 -0.22 -15.27
CA GLN A 54 -18.48 0.09 -15.39
C GLN A 54 -18.11 1.29 -14.50
N ALA A 55 -18.91 2.35 -14.53
CA ALA A 55 -18.73 3.51 -13.66
C ALA A 55 -18.74 3.10 -12.17
N GLN A 56 -19.68 2.25 -11.75
CA GLN A 56 -19.72 1.75 -10.38
C GLN A 56 -18.49 0.92 -10.02
N ARG A 57 -17.98 0.08 -10.93
CA ARG A 57 -16.78 -0.74 -10.69
C ARG A 57 -15.52 0.13 -10.54
N TRP A 58 -15.39 1.18 -11.35
CA TRP A 58 -14.30 2.16 -11.18
C TRP A 58 -14.40 2.91 -9.85
N ALA A 59 -15.62 3.29 -9.44
CA ALA A 59 -15.85 3.90 -8.12
C ALA A 59 -15.45 2.96 -6.97
N ASN A 60 -15.80 1.67 -7.07
CA ASN A 60 -15.40 0.66 -6.09
C ASN A 60 -13.88 0.51 -6.04
N LEU A 61 -13.20 0.44 -7.20
CA LEU A 61 -11.74 0.36 -7.25
C LEU A 61 -11.08 1.58 -6.58
N GLN A 62 -11.61 2.79 -6.83
CA GLN A 62 -11.11 4.01 -6.19
C GLN A 62 -11.29 3.97 -4.66
N GLN A 63 -12.42 3.44 -4.17
CA GLN A 63 -12.65 3.25 -2.74
C GLN A 63 -11.66 2.24 -2.13
N GLU A 64 -11.40 1.13 -2.81
CA GLU A 64 -10.42 0.13 -2.37
C GLU A 64 -9.00 0.71 -2.30
N GLN A 65 -8.61 1.50 -3.30
CA GLN A 65 -7.32 2.20 -3.32
C GLN A 65 -7.18 3.20 -2.17
N GLN A 66 -8.24 3.97 -1.90
CA GLN A 66 -8.27 4.91 -0.79
C GLN A 66 -8.15 4.20 0.56
N ALA A 67 -8.87 3.09 0.76
CA ALA A 67 -8.79 2.30 1.97
C ALA A 67 -7.38 1.73 2.20
N LEU A 68 -6.70 1.28 1.15
CA LEU A 68 -5.32 0.80 1.23
C LEU A 68 -4.36 1.94 1.61
N LEU A 69 -4.52 3.15 1.04
CA LEU A 69 -3.68 4.30 1.40
C LEU A 69 -3.84 4.70 2.89
N GLU A 70 -5.05 4.63 3.42
CA GLU A 70 -5.32 4.87 4.83
C GLU A 70 -4.69 3.80 5.74
N GLU A 71 -4.69 2.55 5.31
CA GLU A 71 -3.97 1.46 6.00
C GLU A 71 -2.46 1.69 6.01
N LEU A 72 -1.86 2.02 4.87
CA LEU A 72 -0.42 2.31 4.76
C LEU A 72 -0.01 3.52 5.60
N THR A 73 -0.84 4.55 5.63
CA THR A 73 -0.62 5.74 6.46
C THR A 73 -0.59 5.36 7.95
N ARG A 74 -1.56 4.56 8.41
CA ARG A 74 -1.59 4.07 9.79
C ARG A 74 -0.37 3.23 10.13
N LEU A 75 0.04 2.32 9.25
CA LEU A 75 1.24 1.48 9.44
C LEU A 75 2.53 2.31 9.54
N ARG A 76 2.68 3.30 8.67
CA ARG A 76 3.80 4.25 8.72
C ARG A 76 3.85 5.00 10.04
N ASP A 77 2.71 5.52 10.49
CA ASP A 77 2.63 6.33 11.70
C ASP A 77 2.93 5.49 12.96
N GLN A 78 2.45 4.25 13.00
CA GLN A 78 2.78 3.27 14.05
C GLN A 78 4.28 2.97 14.09
N THR A 79 4.87 2.68 12.94
CA THR A 79 6.32 2.42 12.82
C THR A 79 7.14 3.64 13.26
N GLY A 80 6.70 4.85 12.89
CA GLY A 80 7.31 6.10 13.31
C GLY A 80 7.27 6.32 14.82
N GLU A 81 6.16 5.98 15.50
CA GLU A 81 6.08 6.07 16.95
C GLU A 81 6.97 5.04 17.64
N GLN A 82 7.00 3.80 17.16
CA GLN A 82 7.90 2.76 17.67
C GLN A 82 9.37 3.19 17.57
N LEU A 83 9.78 3.77 16.43
CA LEU A 83 11.13 4.29 16.25
C LEU A 83 11.45 5.43 17.25
N ARG A 84 10.53 6.38 17.43
CA ARG A 84 10.67 7.46 18.43
C ARG A 84 10.81 6.90 19.84
N GLN A 85 10.04 5.87 20.18
CA GLN A 85 10.12 5.21 21.48
C GLN A 85 11.49 4.56 21.70
N LEU A 86 12.01 3.84 20.71
CA LEU A 86 13.35 3.23 20.77
C LEU A 86 14.45 4.29 20.95
N GLN A 87 14.39 5.41 20.23
CA GLN A 87 15.34 6.52 20.37
C GLN A 87 15.28 7.18 21.75
N ARG A 88 14.10 7.28 22.37
CA ARG A 88 13.95 7.78 23.75
C ARG A 88 14.61 6.80 24.74
N HIS A 89 14.37 5.51 24.60
CA HIS A 89 14.97 4.48 25.45
C HIS A 89 16.49 4.45 25.35
N GLN A 90 17.04 4.55 24.14
CA GLN A 90 18.48 4.60 23.92
C GLN A 90 19.12 5.82 24.61
N ARG A 91 18.50 7.01 24.49
CA ARG A 91 18.99 8.22 25.17
C ARG A 91 18.91 8.10 26.68
N GLY A 92 17.84 7.52 27.21
CA GLY A 92 17.69 7.26 28.64
C GLY A 92 18.79 6.33 29.17
N ALA A 93 19.02 5.20 28.48
CA ALA A 93 20.07 4.25 28.86
C ALA A 93 21.47 4.87 28.84
N LEU A 94 21.79 5.68 27.82
CA LEU A 94 23.06 6.41 27.75
C LEU A 94 23.22 7.45 28.86
N ALA A 95 22.13 8.11 29.28
CA ALA A 95 22.16 9.06 30.39
C ALA A 95 22.43 8.36 31.73
N TYR A 96 21.78 7.22 31.99
CA TYR A 96 22.02 6.41 33.19
C TYR A 96 23.46 5.91 33.27
N LEU A 97 24.03 5.43 32.16
CA LEU A 97 25.42 5.00 32.09
C LEU A 97 26.42 6.15 32.32
N ARG A 98 26.06 7.38 31.95
CA ARG A 98 26.90 8.57 32.14
C ARG A 98 26.81 9.15 33.55
N SER A 99 25.68 9.03 34.23
CA SER A 99 25.49 9.54 35.60
C SER A 99 25.84 8.54 36.69
N GLY A 100 25.90 7.25 36.35
CA GLY A 100 26.21 6.15 37.28
C GLY A 100 27.67 5.68 37.29
N GLY A 101 28.55 6.36 36.55
CA GLY A 101 30.01 6.19 36.60
C GLY A 101 30.67 7.49 37.05
#